data_AF-A0AAX3NW73-F1
#
_entry.id   AF-A0AAX3NW73-F1
#
_cell.length_a   1.000
_cell.length_b   1.000
_cell.length_c   1.000
_cell.angle_alpha   90.00
_cell.angle_beta   90.00
_cell.angle_gamma   90.00
#
_symmetry.space_group_name_H-M   'P 1'
#
loop_
_entity.id
_entity.type
_entity.pdbx_description
1 polymer ?
#
loop_
_entity_poly.entity_id
_entity_poly.type
_entity_poly.pdbx_seq_one_letter_code
_entity_poly.pdbx_strand_id
1 'polypeptide(L)'
;MDNKILLEKAKELIELKYELDTLMSKMNAIKQDVLQDIKKHGAINIESGKVYYGESKGAESFSRKNVLQYLRDTYGDSLANQVDEDCTKHGKPRAIVYVKINKSPPKNI
;
A
#
# COMPACT_ATOMS: atom_id res chain seq x y z
N MET A 1 32.44 2.63 -28.49
CA MET A 1 32.29 3.83 -27.63
C MET A 1 31.04 3.72 -26.73
N ASP A 2 30.17 2.73 -26.92
CA ASP A 2 28.88 2.58 -26.24
C ASP A 2 28.90 2.10 -24.78
N ASN A 3 29.92 1.35 -24.37
CA ASN A 3 29.92 0.71 -23.05
C ASN A 3 30.07 1.73 -21.90
N LYS A 4 30.76 2.86 -22.16
CA LYS A 4 30.97 3.90 -21.14
C LYS A 4 29.69 4.68 -20.81
N ILE A 5 28.90 5.01 -21.84
CA ILE A 5 27.61 5.70 -21.68
C ILE A 5 26.62 4.80 -20.92
N LEU A 6 26.58 3.51 -21.26
CA LEU A 6 25.74 2.54 -20.57
C LEU A 6 26.13 2.40 -19.08
N LEU A 7 27.43 2.37 -18.78
CA LEU A 7 27.94 2.34 -17.40
C LEU A 7 27.55 3.58 -16.59
N GLU A 8 27.65 4.77 -17.19
CA GLU A 8 27.24 6.02 -16.53
C GLU A 8 25.73 6.03 -16.25
N LYS A 9 24.90 5.61 -17.21
CA LYS A 9 23.45 5.49 -17.03
C LYS A 9 23.05 4.44 -16.00
N ALA A 10 23.77 3.32 -15.94
CA ALA A 10 23.53 2.30 -14.92
C ALA A 10 23.85 2.81 -13.50
N LYS A 11 24.92 3.62 -13.35
CA LYS A 11 25.24 4.25 -12.06
C LYS A 11 24.18 5.26 -11.64
N GLU A 12 23.76 6.14 -12.56
CA GLU A 12 22.69 7.11 -12.33
C GLU A 12 21.39 6.41 -11.89
N LEU A 13 21.03 5.30 -12.53
CA LEU A 13 19.85 4.51 -12.15
C LEU A 13 19.94 3.95 -10.72
N ILE A 14 21.12 3.45 -10.33
CA ILE A 14 21.35 2.90 -8.98
C ILE A 14 21.28 4.02 -7.93
N GLU A 15 21.90 5.17 -8.20
CA GLU A 15 21.87 6.33 -7.33
C GLU A 15 20.42 6.82 -7.12
N LEU A 16 19.65 6.96 -8.21
CA LEU A 16 18.24 7.30 -8.15
C LEU A 16 17.43 6.29 -7.34
N LYS A 17 17.76 4.98 -7.43
CA LYS A 17 17.08 3.96 -6.63
C LYS A 17 17.35 4.12 -5.13
N TYR A 18 18.60 4.42 -4.75
CA TYR A 18 18.96 4.66 -3.34
C TYR A 18 18.29 5.93 -2.79
N GLU A 19 18.22 7.00 -3.58
CA GLU A 19 17.52 8.21 -3.21
C GLU A 19 16.02 7.93 -3.00
N LEU A 20 15.40 7.20 -3.93
CA LEU A 20 14.00 6.79 -3.81
C LEU A 20 13.75 5.98 -2.54
N ASP A 21 14.60 5.00 -2.24
CA ASP A 21 14.46 4.16 -1.04
C ASP A 21 14.62 4.96 0.26
N THR A 22 15.53 5.93 0.26
CA THR A 22 15.71 6.88 1.36
C THR A 22 14.47 7.76 1.55
N LEU A 23 13.93 8.30 0.46
CA LEU A 23 12.72 9.13 0.49
C LEU A 23 11.49 8.32 0.94
N MET A 24 11.33 7.09 0.47
CA MET A 24 10.27 6.20 0.91
C MET A 24 10.36 5.87 2.39
N SER A 25 11.57 5.64 2.90
CA SER A 25 11.80 5.38 4.33
C SER A 25 11.43 6.59 5.18
N LYS A 26 11.86 7.79 4.78
CA LYS A 26 11.48 9.06 5.43
C LYS A 26 9.97 9.27 5.41
N MET A 27 9.32 9.05 4.26
CA MET A 27 7.87 9.16 4.14
C MET A 27 7.14 8.20 5.10
N ASN A 28 7.61 6.96 5.22
CA ASN A 28 7.00 5.98 6.11
C ASN A 28 7.14 6.35 7.58
N ALA A 29 8.29 6.89 8.01
CA ALA A 29 8.47 7.41 9.36
C ALA A 29 7.46 8.54 9.66
N ILE A 30 7.36 9.54 8.78
CA ILE A 30 6.40 10.64 8.92
C ILE A 30 4.96 10.14 8.96
N LYS A 31 4.61 9.12 8.15
CA LYS A 31 3.27 8.52 8.18
C LYS A 31 2.96 7.89 9.55
N GLN A 32 3.94 7.25 10.20
CA GLN A 32 3.73 6.69 11.54
C GLN A 32 3.54 7.78 12.59
N ASP A 33 4.33 8.86 12.52
CA ASP A 33 4.20 9.99 13.43
C ASP A 33 2.81 10.64 13.31
N VAL A 34 2.36 10.88 12.07
CA VAL A 34 1.06 11.50 11.79
C VAL A 34 -0.12 10.55 12.06
N LEU A 35 0.09 9.22 12.04
CA LEU A 35 -0.98 8.22 12.21
C LEU A 35 -1.76 8.43 13.51
N GLN A 36 -1.06 8.69 14.63
CA GLN A 36 -1.71 8.84 15.95
C GLN A 36 -2.62 10.05 16.01
N ASP A 37 -2.17 11.17 15.45
CA ASP A 37 -2.91 12.42 15.46
C ASP A 37 -4.04 12.39 14.43
N ILE A 38 -3.78 11.89 13.22
CA ILE A 38 -4.78 11.88 12.16
C ILE A 38 -5.89 10.85 12.41
N LYS A 39 -5.61 9.78 13.16
CA LYS A 39 -6.63 8.85 13.63
C LYS A 39 -7.69 9.54 14.51
N LYS A 40 -7.31 10.56 15.29
CA LYS A 40 -8.24 11.35 16.12
C LYS A 40 -9.01 12.38 15.32
N HIS A 41 -8.35 13.01 14.34
CA HIS A 41 -8.92 14.14 13.59
C HIS A 41 -9.60 13.74 12.26
N GLY A 42 -9.44 12.49 11.82
CA GLY A 42 -10.02 11.94 10.59
C GLY A 42 -9.27 12.35 9.32
N ALA A 43 -9.18 13.66 9.04
CA ALA A 43 -8.47 14.16 7.88
C ALA A 43 -7.94 15.59 8.03
N ILE A 44 -6.84 15.88 7.32
CA ILE A 44 -6.20 17.18 7.23
C ILE A 44 -6.19 17.61 5.76
N ASN A 45 -6.80 18.75 5.47
CA ASN A 45 -6.74 19.37 4.14
C ASN A 45 -5.51 20.28 4.09
N ILE A 46 -4.70 20.13 3.04
CA ILE A 46 -3.56 20.99 2.75
C ILE A 46 -3.77 21.61 1.37
N GLU A 47 -3.10 22.71 1.05
CA GLU A 47 -3.28 23.40 -0.23
C GLU A 47 -3.04 22.48 -1.45
N SER A 48 -2.11 21.53 -1.32
CA SER A 48 -1.77 20.56 -2.37
C SER A 48 -2.63 19.29 -2.40
N GLY A 49 -3.53 19.09 -1.43
CA GLY A 49 -4.25 17.82 -1.30
C GLY A 49 -4.89 17.56 0.05
N LYS A 50 -5.05 16.28 0.38
CA LYS A 50 -5.66 15.83 1.64
C LYS A 50 -4.88 14.64 2.18
N VAL A 51 -4.52 14.71 3.46
CA VAL A 51 -4.02 13.56 4.23
C VAL A 51 -5.20 13.04 5.04
N TYR A 52 -5.43 11.73 5.05
CA TYR A 52 -6.55 11.16 5.79
C TYR A 52 -6.24 9.76 6.32
N TYR A 53 -6.91 9.43 7.41
CA TYR A 53 -6.89 8.09 7.99
C TYR A 53 -7.90 7.20 7.27
N GLY A 54 -7.47 5.99 6.88
CA GLY A 54 -8.37 4.94 6.43
C GLY A 54 -8.05 3.64 7.15
N GLU A 55 -9.07 3.01 7.70
CA GLU A 55 -9.01 1.60 8.03
C GLU A 55 -9.46 0.84 6.79
N SER A 56 -8.59 -0.02 6.28
CA SER A 56 -9.06 -1.04 5.35
C SER A 56 -9.97 -1.97 6.14
N LYS A 57 -11.26 -1.67 6.14
CA LYS A 57 -12.27 -2.72 6.18
C LYS A 57 -11.98 -3.54 4.93
N GLY A 58 -11.50 -4.77 5.09
CA GLY A 58 -11.23 -5.64 3.95
C GLY A 58 -12.39 -5.53 2.98
N ALA A 59 -12.12 -5.32 1.69
CA ALA A 59 -13.18 -5.20 0.71
C ALA A 59 -14.10 -6.42 0.88
N GLU A 60 -15.41 -6.18 0.99
CA GLU A 60 -16.41 -7.25 0.91
C GLU A 60 -16.45 -7.76 -0.54
N SER A 61 -15.35 -8.31 -1.05
CA SER A 61 -15.27 -8.69 -2.45
C SER A 61 -16.12 -9.93 -2.74
N PHE A 62 -16.37 -10.82 -1.78
CA PHE A 62 -17.44 -11.83 -1.83
C PHE A 62 -17.74 -12.26 -0.38
N SER A 63 -18.98 -12.68 -0.09
CA SER A 63 -19.28 -13.19 1.26
C SER A 63 -18.43 -14.44 1.52
N ARG A 64 -17.79 -14.54 2.68
CA ARG A 64 -16.98 -15.70 3.07
C ARG A 64 -17.75 -17.02 2.85
N LYS A 65 -19.04 -17.02 3.18
CA LYS A 65 -19.95 -18.16 2.94
C LYS A 65 -19.96 -18.58 1.46
N ASN A 66 -20.11 -17.63 0.54
CA ASN A 66 -20.19 -17.93 -0.89
C ASN A 66 -18.84 -18.43 -1.44
N VAL A 67 -17.73 -17.86 -0.99
CA VAL A 67 -16.38 -18.28 -1.40
C VAL A 67 -16.09 -19.71 -0.91
N LEU A 68 -16.35 -19.99 0.37
CA LEU A 68 -16.13 -21.33 0.92
C LEU A 68 -17.06 -22.36 0.29
N GLN A 69 -18.31 -22.01 0.00
CA GLN A 69 -19.23 -22.91 -0.69
C GLN A 69 -18.71 -23.27 -2.09
N TYR A 70 -18.30 -22.27 -2.88
CA TYR A 70 -17.70 -22.52 -4.20
C TYR A 70 -16.46 -23.43 -4.10
N LEU A 71 -15.59 -23.19 -3.11
CA LEU A 71 -14.39 -24.00 -2.91
C LEU A 71 -14.74 -25.45 -2.54
N ARG A 72 -15.74 -25.66 -1.68
CA ARG A 72 -16.24 -27.01 -1.34
C ARG A 72 -16.81 -27.71 -2.55
N ASP A 73 -17.68 -27.03 -3.29
CA ASP A 73 -18.37 -27.60 -4.45
C ASP A 73 -17.40 -27.93 -5.59
N THR A 74 -16.32 -27.14 -5.75
CA THR A 74 -15.38 -27.28 -6.89
C THR A 74 -14.14 -28.11 -6.55
N TYR A 75 -13.60 -27.98 -5.34
CA TYR A 75 -12.30 -28.53 -4.95
C TYR A 75 -12.34 -29.40 -3.69
N GLY A 76 -13.51 -29.54 -3.05
CA GLY A 76 -13.72 -30.37 -1.87
C GLY A 76 -13.39 -29.67 -0.54
N ASP A 77 -13.83 -30.30 0.54
CA ASP A 77 -13.82 -29.72 1.89
C ASP A 77 -12.42 -29.43 2.43
N SER A 78 -11.41 -30.24 2.06
CA SER A 78 -10.05 -30.07 2.56
C SER A 78 -9.44 -28.73 2.14
N LEU A 79 -9.57 -28.34 0.87
CA LEU A 79 -9.04 -27.07 0.38
C LEU A 79 -9.83 -25.89 0.94
N ALA A 80 -11.16 -26.02 0.99
CA ALA A 80 -12.02 -24.97 1.51
C ALA A 80 -11.69 -24.65 2.98
N ASN A 81 -11.50 -25.68 3.82
CA ASN A 81 -11.18 -25.50 5.23
C ASN A 81 -9.77 -24.92 5.44
N GLN A 82 -8.78 -25.34 4.63
CA GLN A 82 -7.43 -24.77 4.69
C GLN A 82 -7.40 -23.28 4.31
N VAL A 83 -8.08 -22.92 3.21
CA VAL A 83 -8.21 -21.52 2.78
C VAL A 83 -8.92 -20.70 3.84
N ASP A 84 -9.94 -21.26 4.47
CA ASP A 84 -10.65 -20.61 5.56
C ASP A 84 -9.72 -20.32 6.74
N GLU A 85 -8.95 -21.29 7.21
CA GLU A 85 -7.99 -21.14 8.30
C GLU A 85 -6.89 -20.11 7.98
N ASP A 86 -6.35 -20.12 6.76
CA ASP A 86 -5.28 -19.20 6.36
C ASP A 86 -5.77 -17.76 6.18
N CYS A 87 -7.00 -17.57 5.68
CA CYS A 87 -7.58 -16.25 5.46
C CYS A 87 -8.27 -15.67 6.71
N THR A 88 -8.49 -16.49 7.75
CA THR A 88 -9.10 -16.08 9.02
C THR A 88 -8.11 -15.81 10.13
N LYS A 89 -6.80 -15.99 9.86
CA LYS A 89 -5.74 -15.51 10.75
C LYS A 89 -6.02 -14.06 11.12
N HIS A 90 -6.39 -13.87 12.39
CA HIS A 90 -6.88 -12.63 12.97
C HIS A 90 -5.86 -11.49 12.83
N GLY A 91 -5.93 -10.78 11.70
CA GLY A 91 -5.29 -9.49 11.53
C GLY A 91 -6.23 -8.39 12.01
N LYS A 92 -5.74 -7.50 12.88
CA LYS A 92 -6.42 -6.22 13.08
C LYS A 92 -6.51 -5.50 11.73
N PRO A 93 -7.61 -4.79 11.41
CA PRO A 93 -7.71 -3.99 10.19
C PRO A 93 -6.44 -3.17 9.99
N ARG A 94 -5.87 -3.20 8.78
CA ARG A 94 -4.68 -2.39 8.48
C ARG A 94 -5.10 -0.92 8.48
N ALA A 95 -4.67 -0.22 9.53
CA ALA A 95 -4.77 1.22 9.67
C ALA A 95 -3.65 1.87 8.85
N ILE A 96 -4.01 2.69 7.85
CA ILE A 96 -3.03 3.30 6.94
C ILE A 96 -3.34 4.80 6.79
N VAL A 97 -2.28 5.63 6.79
CA VAL A 97 -2.37 7.04 6.39
C VAL A 97 -2.30 7.14 4.88
N TYR A 98 -3.34 7.71 4.29
CA TYR A 98 -3.45 7.98 2.85
C TYR A 98 -3.13 9.45 2.58
N VAL A 99 -2.40 9.69 1.49
CA VAL A 99 -2.10 11.04 0.99
C VAL A 99 -2.67 11.12 -0.42
N LYS A 100 -3.63 12.01 -0.61
CA LYS A 100 -4.18 12.34 -1.93
C LYS A 100 -3.66 13.71 -2.34
N ILE A 101 -2.93 13.78 -3.45
CA ILE A 101 -2.44 15.03 -4.02
C ILE A 101 -3.42 15.45 -5.12
N ASN A 102 -3.85 16.71 -5.10
CA ASN A 102 -4.78 17.27 -6.10
C ASN A 102 -4.04 17.93 -7.26
N LYS A 103 -2.78 18.34 -7.07
CA LYS A 103 -1.95 18.95 -8.12
C LYS A 103 -1.33 17.85 -9.00
N SER A 104 -1.39 18.04 -10.32
CA SER A 104 -0.62 17.23 -11.27
C SER A 104 0.87 17.25 -10.90
N PRO A 105 1.62 16.15 -11.09
CA PRO A 105 3.06 16.16 -10.85
C PRO A 105 3.69 17.33 -11.63
N PRO A 106 4.71 18.01 -11.05
CA PRO A 106 5.38 19.09 -11.76
C PRO A 106 5.83 18.56 -13.12
N LYS A 107 5.45 19.26 -14.20
CA LYS A 107 6.06 19.03 -15.51
C LYS A 107 7.52 19.40 -15.32
N ASN A 108 8.40 18.40 -15.27
CA ASN A 108 9.84 18.64 -15.21
C ASN A 108 10.22 19.59 -16.35
N ILE A 109 10.91 20.68 -15.99
CA ILE A 109 11.63 21.58 -16.89
C ILE A 109 12.96 20.92 -17.23
#